data_AF-A0A4R7K486-F1
#
_entry.id   AF-A0A4R7K486-F1
#
_cell.length_a   1.000
_cell.length_b   1.000
_cell.length_c   1.000
_cell.angle_alpha   90.00
_cell.angle_beta   90.00
_cell.angle_gamma   90.00
#
_symmetry.space_group_name_H-M   'P 1'
#
loop_
_entity.id
_entity.type
_entity.pdbx_description
1 polymer ?
#
loop_
_entity_poly.entity_id
_entity_poly.type
_entity_poly.pdbx_seq_one_letter_code
_entity_poly.pdbx_strand_id
1 'polypeptide(L)'
;MEIVWEIKNMKKLGFNKSQATRNLGINYETVSKYWNMSPDDYAKLLELRKNRKRKLSKYEDEILEWLRNYPDMSAAQVHDWLVERYGSIDCSEITVRNLLSSLRNEYNIPKQVSRRQHEAVDELPAGYQAQVDFGQI
;
A
#
# COMPACT_ATOMS: atom_id res chain seq x y z
N MET A 1 -9.42 -2.93 20.31
CA MET A 1 -9.85 -2.21 21.53
C MET A 1 -9.42 -2.95 22.78
N GLU A 2 -9.41 -4.29 22.77
CA GLU A 2 -9.18 -5.14 23.95
C GLU A 2 -7.82 -4.91 24.64
N ILE A 3 -6.73 -4.86 23.88
CA ILE A 3 -5.37 -4.72 24.43
C ILE A 3 -5.19 -3.49 25.35
N VAL A 4 -5.78 -2.34 25.02
CA VAL A 4 -5.65 -1.13 25.86
C VAL A 4 -6.44 -1.28 27.16
N TRP A 5 -7.61 -1.91 27.08
CA TRP A 5 -8.43 -2.20 28.26
C TRP A 5 -7.71 -3.19 29.18
N GLU A 6 -7.09 -4.24 28.62
CA GLU A 6 -6.29 -5.20 29.37
C GLU A 6 -5.07 -4.55 30.04
N ILE A 7 -4.35 -3.65 29.35
CA ILE A 7 -3.24 -2.88 29.94
C ILE A 7 -3.73 -2.05 31.13
N LYS A 8 -4.90 -1.41 31.03
CA LYS A 8 -5.51 -0.66 32.13
C LYS A 8 -5.94 -1.56 33.27
N ASN A 9 -6.46 -2.74 32.97
CA ASN A 9 -6.82 -3.73 33.99
C ASN A 9 -5.58 -4.21 34.76
N MET A 10 -4.49 -4.51 34.06
CA MET A 10 -3.20 -4.86 34.69
C MET A 10 -2.69 -3.75 35.61
N LYS A 11 -2.84 -2.48 35.21
CA LYS A 11 -2.51 -1.33 36.07
C LYS A 11 -3.41 -1.25 37.31
N LYS A 12 -4.72 -1.49 37.17
CA LYS A 12 -5.67 -1.52 38.31
C LYS A 12 -5.37 -2.65 39.29
N LEU A 13 -4.91 -3.80 38.78
CA LEU A 13 -4.51 -4.96 39.57
C LEU A 13 -3.14 -4.78 40.26
N GLY A 14 -2.45 -3.64 40.04
CA GLY A 14 -1.17 -3.33 40.70
C GLY A 14 0.07 -3.91 40.04
N PHE A 15 -0.05 -4.48 38.82
CA PHE A 15 1.11 -4.99 38.09
C PHE A 15 2.01 -3.84 37.61
N ASN A 16 3.30 -4.12 37.48
CA ASN A 16 4.23 -3.24 36.78
C ASN A 16 4.23 -3.47 35.26
N LYS A 17 4.81 -2.54 34.50
CA LYS A 17 4.83 -2.61 33.02
C LYS A 17 5.48 -3.88 32.49
N SER A 18 6.55 -4.35 33.13
CA SER A 18 7.27 -5.56 32.73
C SER A 18 6.43 -6.83 32.94
N GLN A 19 5.67 -6.89 34.03
CA GLN A 19 4.71 -7.97 34.29
C GLN A 19 3.55 -7.94 33.30
N ALA A 20 2.99 -6.76 33.02
CA ALA A 20 1.93 -6.61 32.02
C ALA A 20 2.39 -7.05 30.63
N THR A 21 3.63 -6.73 30.24
CA THR A 21 4.26 -7.16 28.99
C THR A 21 4.31 -8.69 28.89
N ARG A 22 4.77 -9.37 29.95
CA ARG A 22 4.85 -10.84 30.01
C ARG A 22 3.48 -11.50 30.02
N ASN A 23 2.52 -10.96 30.77
CA ASN A 23 1.18 -11.51 30.89
C ASN A 23 0.36 -11.36 29.60
N LEU A 24 0.52 -10.22 28.90
CA LEU A 24 -0.25 -9.92 27.69
C LEU A 24 0.48 -10.34 26.40
N GLY A 25 1.75 -10.74 26.48
CA GLY A 25 2.54 -11.14 25.31
C GLY A 25 2.77 -10.03 24.28
N ILE A 26 2.65 -8.77 24.67
CA ILE A 26 2.80 -7.60 23.78
C ILE A 26 4.13 -6.88 24.01
N ASN A 27 4.57 -6.07 23.04
CA ASN A 27 5.79 -5.28 23.16
C ASN A 27 5.68 -4.26 24.31
N TYR A 28 6.74 -4.16 25.12
CA TYR A 28 6.88 -3.18 26.20
C TYR A 28 6.60 -1.75 25.76
N GLU A 29 6.97 -1.35 24.54
CA GLU A 29 6.69 -0.01 24.02
C GLU A 29 5.19 0.26 23.90
N THR A 30 4.43 -0.77 23.50
CA THR A 30 2.96 -0.71 23.41
C THR A 30 2.36 -0.57 24.81
N VAL A 31 2.83 -1.38 25.77
CA VAL A 31 2.43 -1.26 27.18
C VAL A 31 2.73 0.13 27.72
N SER A 32 3.96 0.62 27.54
CA SER A 32 4.41 1.90 28.06
C SER A 32 3.63 3.07 27.46
N LYS A 33 3.38 3.03 26.15
CA LYS A 33 2.59 4.05 25.42
C LYS A 33 1.16 4.16 25.96
N TYR A 34 0.50 3.02 26.20
CA TYR A 34 -0.89 3.01 26.65
C TYR A 34 -1.07 3.01 28.17
N TRP A 35 0.01 2.80 28.95
CA TRP A 35 -0.01 2.72 30.42
C TRP A 35 -0.66 3.94 31.08
N ASN A 36 -0.27 5.13 30.61
CA ASN A 36 -0.74 6.41 31.15
C ASN A 36 -1.70 7.16 30.22
N MET A 37 -1.98 6.64 29.03
CA MET A 37 -2.92 7.26 28.08
C MET A 37 -4.35 7.19 28.60
N SER A 38 -5.10 8.29 28.61
CA SER A 38 -6.50 8.26 29.02
C SER A 38 -7.38 7.56 27.98
N PRO A 39 -8.57 7.04 28.35
CA PRO A 39 -9.55 6.54 27.39
C PRO A 39 -9.92 7.61 26.34
N ASP A 40 -10.03 8.88 26.75
CA ASP A 40 -10.28 10.02 25.87
C ASP A 40 -9.16 10.27 24.87
N ASP A 41 -7.90 10.21 25.30
CA ASP A 41 -6.74 10.35 24.40
C ASP A 41 -6.67 9.19 23.41
N TYR A 42 -7.01 7.97 23.87
CA TYR A 42 -7.09 6.82 22.97
C TYR A 42 -8.23 6.97 21.96
N ALA A 43 -9.40 7.45 22.38
CA ALA A 43 -10.52 7.75 21.49
C ALA A 43 -10.13 8.81 20.45
N LYS A 44 -9.48 9.91 20.87
CA LYS A 44 -8.93 10.92 19.98
C LYS A 44 -7.92 10.33 19.00
N LEU A 45 -7.02 9.45 19.43
CA LEU A 45 -6.09 8.77 18.53
C LEU A 45 -6.79 7.84 17.53
N LEU A 46 -7.87 7.18 17.95
CA LEU A 46 -8.69 6.35 17.07
C LEU A 46 -9.35 7.22 15.99
N GLU A 47 -9.94 8.35 16.40
CA GLU A 47 -10.54 9.32 15.50
C GLU A 47 -9.50 9.96 14.57
N LEU A 48 -8.31 10.30 15.06
CA LEU A 48 -7.21 10.79 14.23
C LEU A 48 -6.69 9.72 13.25
N ARG A 49 -6.68 8.44 13.64
CA ARG A 49 -6.30 7.35 12.74
C ARG A 49 -7.36 7.12 11.66
N LYS A 50 -8.65 7.20 12.01
CA LYS A 50 -9.77 7.10 11.06
C LYS A 50 -9.82 8.30 10.12
N ASN A 51 -9.72 9.50 10.66
CA ASN A 51 -9.77 10.78 9.95
C ASN A 51 -8.41 11.21 9.40
N ARG A 52 -7.41 10.31 9.37
CA ARG A 52 -6.12 10.61 8.74
C ARG A 52 -6.39 10.74 7.24
N LYS A 53 -6.74 11.96 6.80
CA LYS A 53 -6.90 12.32 5.40
C LYS A 53 -5.64 11.84 4.68
N ARG A 54 -5.77 10.82 3.83
CA ARG A 54 -4.64 10.32 3.05
C ARG A 54 -4.15 11.53 2.25
N LYS A 55 -2.85 11.83 2.23
CA LYS A 55 -2.34 13.00 1.48
C LYS A 55 -2.82 13.00 0.02
N LEU A 56 -3.02 11.80 -0.54
CA LEU A 56 -3.51 11.58 -1.89
C LEU A 56 -5.04 11.66 -2.05
N SER A 57 -5.83 11.87 -0.99
CA SER A 57 -7.29 12.02 -1.12
C SER A 57 -7.64 13.18 -2.07
N LYS A 58 -6.74 14.16 -2.22
CA LYS A 58 -6.87 15.28 -3.17
C LYS A 58 -6.79 14.85 -4.64
N TYR A 59 -6.04 13.78 -4.93
CA TYR A 59 -5.82 13.25 -6.27
C TYR A 59 -6.63 11.98 -6.52
N GLU A 60 -7.37 11.50 -5.51
CA GLU A 60 -8.07 10.22 -5.56
C GLU A 60 -9.12 10.19 -6.67
N ASP A 61 -9.87 11.29 -6.84
CA ASP A 61 -10.87 11.44 -7.90
C ASP A 61 -10.24 11.40 -9.29
N GLU A 62 -9.14 12.14 -9.48
CA GLU A 62 -8.42 12.18 -10.77
C GLU A 62 -7.78 10.82 -11.10
N ILE A 63 -7.18 10.15 -10.11
CA ILE A 63 -6.63 8.79 -10.26
C ILE A 63 -7.75 7.79 -10.56
N LEU A 64 -8.94 7.98 -9.98
CA LEU A 64 -10.12 7.15 -10.28
C LEU A 64 -10.55 7.33 -11.74
N GLU A 65 -10.58 8.55 -12.25
CA GLU A 65 -10.86 8.81 -13.67
C GLU A 65 -9.83 8.13 -14.57
N TRP A 66 -8.54 8.22 -14.25
CA TRP A 66 -7.49 7.51 -15.00
C TRP A 66 -7.67 6.00 -14.95
N LEU A 67 -8.01 5.42 -13.79
CA LEU A 67 -8.25 3.99 -13.66
C LEU A 67 -9.51 3.51 -14.39
N ARG A 68 -10.52 4.37 -14.55
CA ARG A 68 -11.71 4.07 -15.37
C ARG A 68 -11.38 4.05 -16.86
N ASN A 69 -10.53 4.99 -17.30
CA ASN A 69 -10.11 5.08 -18.70
C ASN A 69 -9.04 4.03 -19.06
N TYR A 70 -8.14 3.72 -18.13
CA TYR A 70 -6.97 2.85 -18.31
C TYR A 70 -6.81 1.89 -17.10
N PRO A 71 -7.59 0.79 -17.03
CA PRO A 71 -7.60 -0.11 -15.88
C PRO A 71 -6.29 -0.89 -15.66
N ASP A 72 -5.46 -1.02 -16.71
CA ASP A 72 -4.14 -1.68 -16.69
C ASP A 72 -3.01 -0.81 -16.11
N MET A 73 -3.27 0.48 -15.88
CA MET A 73 -2.26 1.45 -15.46
C MET A 73 -1.57 1.04 -14.14
N SER A 74 -0.24 1.08 -14.16
CA SER A 74 0.60 0.74 -13.01
C SER A 74 0.74 1.91 -12.03
N ALA A 75 1.10 1.60 -10.79
CA ALA A 75 1.31 2.64 -9.76
C ALA A 75 2.46 3.59 -10.12
N ALA A 76 3.48 3.11 -10.83
CA ALA A 76 4.57 3.92 -11.35
C ALA A 76 4.08 4.93 -12.39
N GLN A 77 3.30 4.47 -13.38
CA GLN A 77 2.70 5.37 -14.39
C GLN A 77 1.80 6.44 -13.78
N VAL A 78 0.97 6.07 -12.79
CA VAL A 78 0.15 7.05 -12.06
C VAL A 78 1.02 8.05 -11.29
N HIS A 79 2.11 7.59 -10.68
CA HIS A 79 3.04 8.48 -9.96
C HIS A 79 3.72 9.46 -10.91
N ASP A 80 4.22 8.98 -12.05
CA ASP A 80 4.83 9.81 -13.09
C ASP A 80 3.84 10.87 -13.61
N TRP A 81 2.59 10.48 -13.90
CA TRP A 81 1.55 11.43 -14.33
C TRP A 81 1.23 12.50 -13.27
N LEU A 82 1.23 12.12 -11.99
CA LEU A 82 1.05 13.09 -10.90
C LEU A 82 2.23 14.07 -10.82
N VAL A 83 3.46 13.58 -11.03
CA VAL A 83 4.67 14.42 -11.06
C VAL A 83 4.64 15.35 -12.29
N GLU A 84 4.26 14.85 -13.47
CA GLU A 84 4.19 15.66 -14.68
C GLU A 84 3.12 16.76 -14.57
N ARG A 85 1.96 16.45 -13.98
CA ARG A 85 0.84 17.41 -13.89
C ARG A 85 0.99 18.42 -12.77
N TYR A 86 1.56 18.03 -11.62
CA TYR A 86 1.65 18.88 -10.42
C TYR A 86 3.07 19.25 -10.02
N GLY A 87 4.09 18.76 -10.74
CA GLY A 87 5.50 18.96 -10.44
C GLY A 87 5.94 18.10 -9.25
N SER A 88 6.17 18.72 -8.10
CA SER A 88 6.65 18.00 -6.91
C SER A 88 5.48 17.52 -6.06
N ILE A 89 5.25 16.20 -6.07
CA ILE A 89 4.27 15.56 -5.19
C ILE A 89 4.94 15.00 -3.93
N ASP A 90 4.36 15.32 -2.77
CA ASP A 90 4.79 14.87 -1.43
C ASP A 90 4.40 13.40 -1.15
N CYS A 91 4.43 12.57 -2.19
CA CYS A 91 3.86 11.23 -2.22
C CYS A 91 4.87 10.24 -2.82
N SER A 92 5.17 9.19 -2.07
CA SER A 92 5.98 8.07 -2.56
C SER A 92 5.15 7.14 -3.45
N GLU A 93 5.82 6.46 -4.40
CA GLU A 93 5.24 5.42 -5.25
C GLU A 93 4.51 4.34 -4.44
N ILE A 94 5.04 3.96 -3.26
CA ILE A 94 4.41 2.96 -2.37
C ILE A 94 3.03 3.47 -1.90
N THR A 95 2.92 4.77 -1.61
CA THR A 95 1.66 5.39 -1.20
C THR A 95 0.65 5.39 -2.35
N VAL A 96 1.10 5.68 -3.57
CA VAL A 96 0.29 5.60 -4.80
C VAL A 96 -0.19 4.16 -5.00
N ARG A 97 0.69 3.16 -4.91
CA ARG A 97 0.33 1.74 -5.00
C ARG A 97 -0.72 1.30 -3.99
N ASN A 98 -0.58 1.72 -2.73
CA ASN A 98 -1.56 1.41 -1.67
C ASN A 98 -2.92 2.07 -1.92
N LEU A 99 -2.92 3.30 -2.44
CA LEU A 99 -4.13 3.98 -2.87
C LEU A 99 -4.81 3.23 -4.02
N LEU A 100 -4.08 2.93 -5.10
CA LEU A 100 -4.60 2.17 -6.24
C LEU A 100 -5.18 0.82 -5.81
N SER A 101 -4.52 0.12 -4.87
CA SER A 101 -5.01 -1.16 -4.36
C SER A 101 -6.32 -0.99 -3.58
N SER A 102 -6.43 0.09 -2.79
CA SER A 102 -7.67 0.43 -2.09
C SER A 102 -8.79 0.76 -3.07
N LEU A 103 -8.51 1.58 -4.10
CA LEU A 103 -9.48 1.97 -5.13
C LEU A 103 -9.95 0.77 -5.97
N ARG A 104 -9.02 -0.11 -6.38
CA ARG A 104 -9.39 -1.33 -7.11
C ARG A 104 -10.30 -2.25 -6.31
N ASN A 105 -10.07 -2.37 -5.00
CA ASN A 105 -10.92 -3.16 -4.11
C ASN A 105 -12.28 -2.50 -3.89
N GLU A 106 -12.33 -1.18 -3.72
CA GLU A 106 -13.57 -0.43 -3.45
C GLU A 106 -14.49 -0.35 -4.68
N TYR A 107 -13.92 -0.10 -5.85
CA TYR A 107 -14.66 0.02 -7.12
C TYR A 107 -14.69 -1.28 -7.93
N ASN A 108 -14.18 -2.38 -7.36
CA ASN A 108 -14.07 -3.70 -7.99
C ASN A 108 -13.52 -3.64 -9.43
N ILE A 109 -12.46 -2.86 -9.64
CA ILE A 109 -11.81 -2.69 -10.95
C ILE A 109 -10.76 -3.81 -11.07
N PRO A 110 -11.04 -4.89 -11.82
CA PRO A 110 -10.05 -5.95 -12.00
C PRO A 110 -8.86 -5.37 -12.75
N LYS A 111 -7.65 -5.57 -12.22
CA LYS A 111 -6.44 -5.27 -12.98
C LYS A 111 -6.46 -6.18 -14.20
N GLN A 112 -6.71 -5.61 -15.38
CA GLN A 112 -6.56 -6.31 -16.64
C GLN A 112 -5.09 -6.68 -16.75
N VAL A 113 -4.76 -7.92 -16.39
CA VAL A 113 -3.43 -8.47 -16.64
C VAL A 113 -3.39 -8.65 -18.14
N SER A 114 -2.81 -7.68 -18.86
CA SER A 114 -2.44 -7.92 -20.25
C SER A 114 -1.41 -9.04 -20.23
N ARG A 115 -1.88 -10.25 -20.56
CA ARG A 115 -0.99 -11.36 -20.87
C ARG A 115 -0.20 -10.88 -22.09
N ARG A 116 1.09 -10.56 -21.92
CA ARG A 116 1.96 -10.24 -23.05
C ARG A 116 1.79 -11.36 -24.08
N GLN A 117 1.33 -11.04 -25.29
CA GLN A 117 1.25 -12.00 -26.39
C GLN A 117 2.64 -12.36 -26.94
N HIS A 118 3.65 -11.55 -26.63
CA HIS A 118 5.04 -11.81 -27.00
C HIS A 118 5.81 -12.21 -25.74
N GLU A 119 5.81 -13.51 -25.46
CA GLU A 119 6.86 -14.15 -24.67
C GLU A 119 8.11 -14.23 -25.56
N ALA A 120 9.31 -14.16 -24.98
CA ALA A 120 10.51 -14.49 -25.72
C ALA A 120 10.36 -15.95 -26.19
N VAL A 121 10.31 -16.17 -27.50
CA VAL A 121 10.31 -17.52 -28.06
C VAL A 121 11.60 -18.19 -27.58
N ASP A 122 11.49 -19.40 -27.03
CA ASP A 122 12.68 -20.20 -26.67
C ASP A 122 13.65 -20.25 -27.85
N GLU A 123 14.93 -19.98 -27.58
CA GLU A 123 15.97 -20.00 -28.60
C GLU A 123 16.04 -21.43 -29.18
N LEU A 124 15.62 -21.56 -30.45
CA LEU A 124 15.62 -22.84 -31.16
C LEU A 124 17.07 -23.38 -31.26
N PRO A 125 17.27 -24.71 -31.21
CA PRO A 125 18.60 -25.30 -31.34
C PRO A 125 19.31 -24.85 -32.63
N ALA A 126 20.61 -24.58 -32.53
CA ALA A 126 21.45 -24.20 -33.66
C ALA A 126 21.30 -25.21 -34.81
N GLY A 127 20.87 -24.74 -35.99
CA GLY A 127 20.74 -25.57 -37.19
C GLY A 127 19.45 -25.39 -38.00
N TYR A 128 18.46 -24.64 -37.52
CA TYR A 128 17.18 -24.43 -38.23
C TYR A 128 16.99 -23.03 -38.86
N GLN A 129 17.98 -22.15 -38.78
CA GLN A 129 17.97 -20.87 -39.48
C GLN A 129 19.06 -20.86 -40.55
N ALA A 130 18.65 -20.86 -41.82
CA ALA A 130 19.51 -20.58 -42.95
C ALA A 130 19.39 -19.09 -43.30
N GLN A 131 20.50 -18.37 -43.30
CA GLN A 131 20.58 -17.01 -43.82
C GLN A 131 20.57 -17.08 -45.35
N VAL A 132 19.54 -16.50 -45.99
CA VAL A 132 19.50 -16.34 -47.45
C VAL A 132 20.12 -14.98 -47.78
N ASP A 133 21.34 -15.00 -48.33
CA ASP A 133 22.01 -13.83 -48.88
C ASP A 133 21.46 -13.57 -50.29
N PHE A 134 20.81 -12.42 -50.49
CA PHE A 134 20.45 -11.97 -51.82
C PHE A 134 21.55 -11.05 -52.35
N GLY A 135 22.63 -11.66 -52.86
CA GLY A 135 23.58 -10.95 -53.72
C GLY A 135 22.89 -10.56 -55.03
N GLN A 136 22.71 -9.26 -55.25
CA GLN A 136 22.34 -8.72 -56.57
C GLN A 136 23.55 -8.78 -57.51
N ILE A 137 23.33 -9.21 -58.76
CA ILE A 137 24.26 -9.06 -59.89
C ILE A 137 24.02 -7.71 -60.54
#